data_AF-A0A948BZZ0-F1
#
_entry.id   AF-A0A948BZZ0-F1
#
_cell.length_a   1.000
_cell.length_b   1.000
_cell.length_c   1.000
_cell.angle_alpha   90.00
_cell.angle_beta   90.00
_cell.angle_gamma   90.00
#
_symmetry.space_group_name_H-M   'P 1'
#
loop_
_entity.id
_entity.type
_entity.pdbx_description
1 polymer ?
#
loop_
_entity_poly.entity_id
_entity_poly.type
_entity_poly.pdbx_seq_one_letter_code
_entity_poly.pdbx_strand_id
1 'polypeptide(L)'
;MQKNILGLILTMLLVFASPAFANKVSGVITMDFDLSAQPAGQEVKLWLPYPVTDGDQDITGVKLEGDYTEAAVYTDRVFGTPVLYARWDKTATDRQLSLSFTAARHEVARRNFPAQEAAWDPADYALYLAPTSLAPFTEQITKLAAEITKGQTGVLAKARAVYDWTVDNTYRKPETRGCGKGDVCLLLQDPGGKCADISSVYIALARAAGVPAREVFGIRMGKDMSQDISTWQHCWAEFYLPGYGWVPVDPADVRKKMLVEKLELNEARTREYREYFWGGVDAYRLRLSEGRDLTLNPPQAGEPLNYLMYPFAQVGDATLDWLDPATFKYTLLYHQMRDGHGLVDTEGLKKMLDGKATLTVIDARNPEEYQEVHIKGAISIPVKQWDKFAGQLPAEKSARLVFYCNGSKCGKSKKAAARAIAAGYDNVFIYAEGMPVWEEKGLPIYAGPDYEKRIETTKIAPAELQSLINSGATNLTVVDVRDPEEFQAGHIPDAINIPVAGFAAGSEVLDKEKQIVVYCNSGGRSYNAYRKLQKLGYEKINQAIFADWREAGLPVEK
;
A
#
# COMPACT_ATOMS: atom_id res chain seq x y z
N MET A 1 -16.34 66.48 -37.03
CA MET A 1 -17.41 65.81 -36.24
C MET A 1 -17.18 64.30 -36.36
N GLN A 2 -17.13 63.62 -35.22
CA GLN A 2 -16.52 62.30 -34.98
C GLN A 2 -16.98 61.15 -35.91
N LYS A 3 -16.05 60.25 -36.24
CA LYS A 3 -16.34 58.82 -36.41
C LYS A 3 -15.28 57.99 -35.67
N ASN A 4 -15.75 57.30 -34.64
CA ASN A 4 -15.03 56.32 -33.84
C ASN A 4 -14.71 55.08 -34.69
N ILE A 5 -13.47 54.61 -34.66
CA ILE A 5 -13.12 53.25 -35.07
C ILE A 5 -12.64 52.51 -33.82
N LEU A 6 -13.43 51.50 -33.46
CA LEU A 6 -13.23 50.58 -32.36
C LEU A 6 -12.09 49.60 -32.74
N GLY A 7 -10.96 49.66 -32.04
CA GLY A 7 -9.87 48.69 -32.17
C GLY A 7 -10.14 47.48 -31.28
N LEU A 8 -10.38 46.32 -31.89
CA LEU A 8 -10.57 45.04 -31.22
C LEU A 8 -9.23 44.52 -30.67
N ILE A 9 -9.07 44.47 -29.35
CA ILE A 9 -7.93 43.80 -28.69
C ILE A 9 -8.25 42.30 -28.63
N LEU A 10 -7.58 41.51 -29.47
CA LEU A 10 -7.64 40.05 -29.45
C LEU A 10 -6.67 39.53 -28.37
N THR A 11 -7.18 39.29 -27.16
CA THR A 11 -6.41 38.66 -26.09
C THR A 11 -6.32 37.16 -26.36
N MET A 12 -5.18 36.72 -26.90
CA MET A 12 -4.87 35.30 -27.11
C MET A 12 -4.56 34.66 -25.75
N LEU A 13 -5.59 34.07 -25.13
CA LEU A 13 -5.45 33.22 -23.94
C LEU A 13 -4.73 31.92 -24.33
N LEU A 14 -3.41 31.91 -24.12
CA LEU A 14 -2.61 30.69 -24.09
C LEU A 14 -3.04 29.87 -22.87
N VAL A 15 -3.94 28.90 -23.09
CA VAL A 15 -4.22 27.84 -22.13
C VAL A 15 -2.98 26.96 -22.07
N PHE A 16 -2.17 27.13 -21.04
CA PHE A 16 -1.16 26.15 -20.67
C PHE A 16 -1.91 24.89 -20.21
N ALA A 17 -2.04 23.91 -21.10
CA ALA A 17 -2.38 22.55 -20.71
C ALA A 17 -1.20 22.03 -19.88
N SER A 18 -1.32 22.06 -18.56
CA SER A 18 -0.43 21.32 -17.68
C SER A 18 -0.46 19.85 -18.11
N PRO A 19 0.69 19.22 -18.42
CA PRO A 19 0.69 17.79 -18.66
C PRO A 19 0.17 17.11 -17.40
N ALA A 20 -1.00 16.47 -17.49
CA ALA A 20 -1.51 15.63 -16.43
C ALA A 20 -0.55 14.45 -16.31
N PHE A 21 0.42 14.54 -15.40
CA PHE A 21 1.25 13.39 -15.06
C PHE A 21 0.31 12.32 -14.49
N ALA A 22 0.24 11.16 -15.15
CA ALA A 22 -0.49 10.02 -14.63
C ALA A 22 0.03 9.70 -13.23
N ASN A 23 -0.88 9.57 -12.25
CA ASN A 23 -0.49 9.23 -10.89
C ASN A 23 0.26 7.88 -10.90
N LYS A 24 1.36 7.79 -10.13
CA LYS A 24 2.10 6.54 -9.92
C LYS A 24 2.07 6.19 -8.43
N VAL A 25 1.72 4.95 -8.13
CA VAL A 25 1.80 4.39 -6.77
C VAL A 25 2.75 3.20 -6.81
N SER A 26 3.53 3.02 -5.77
CA SER A 26 4.42 1.86 -5.66
C SER A 26 4.44 1.34 -4.25
N GLY A 27 4.50 0.03 -4.09
CA GLY A 27 4.59 -0.63 -2.80
C GLY A 27 4.96 -2.09 -2.91
N VAL A 28 5.39 -2.67 -1.79
CA VAL A 28 5.60 -4.10 -1.65
C VAL A 28 4.30 -4.72 -1.15
N ILE A 29 3.86 -5.79 -1.81
CA ILE A 29 2.75 -6.62 -1.35
C ILE A 29 3.34 -7.95 -0.88
N THR A 30 2.96 -8.36 0.33
CA THR A 30 3.27 -9.69 0.88
C THR A 30 1.97 -10.43 1.14
N MET A 31 1.86 -11.63 0.59
CA MET A 31 0.71 -12.52 0.76
C MET A 31 1.17 -13.74 1.56
N ASP A 32 0.73 -13.82 2.82
CA ASP A 32 1.07 -14.91 3.73
C ASP A 32 -0.12 -15.84 3.93
N PHE A 33 0.15 -17.14 3.91
CA PHE A 33 -0.83 -18.22 3.99
C PHE A 33 -0.42 -19.20 5.09
N ASP A 34 -1.39 -19.63 5.91
CA ASP A 34 -1.19 -20.62 6.96
C ASP A 34 -2.36 -21.61 6.97
N LEU A 35 -2.15 -22.75 6.32
CA LEU A 35 -3.12 -23.84 6.20
C LEU A 35 -2.83 -24.98 7.19
N SER A 36 -1.98 -24.73 8.19
CA SER A 36 -1.51 -25.75 9.14
C SER A 36 -2.64 -26.25 10.07
N ALA A 37 -3.70 -25.44 10.24
CA ALA A 37 -4.89 -25.83 11.02
C ALA A 37 -5.78 -26.85 10.30
N GLN A 38 -5.55 -27.12 9.01
CA GLN A 38 -6.32 -28.10 8.25
C GLN A 38 -5.98 -29.54 8.67
N PRO A 39 -6.90 -30.51 8.51
CA PRO A 39 -6.67 -31.90 8.91
C PRO A 39 -5.34 -32.48 8.39
N ALA A 40 -4.62 -33.19 9.26
CA ALA A 40 -3.42 -33.94 8.90
C ALA A 40 -3.77 -35.13 7.99
N GLY A 41 -2.76 -35.71 7.32
CA GLY A 41 -2.91 -36.94 6.55
C GLY A 41 -3.53 -36.78 5.16
N GLN A 42 -3.79 -35.55 4.73
CA GLN A 42 -4.27 -35.22 3.38
C GLN A 42 -3.33 -34.25 2.68
N GLU A 43 -3.26 -34.37 1.36
CA GLU A 43 -2.57 -33.39 0.53
C GLU A 43 -3.27 -32.04 0.61
N VAL A 44 -2.51 -30.95 0.57
CA VAL A 44 -3.06 -29.60 0.47
C VAL A 44 -2.53 -28.93 -0.80
N LYS A 45 -3.43 -28.35 -1.57
CA LYS A 45 -3.16 -27.65 -2.83
C LYS A 45 -3.62 -26.22 -2.70
N LEU A 46 -2.80 -25.27 -3.13
CA LEU A 46 -3.07 -23.83 -3.11
C LEU A 46 -2.81 -23.26 -4.51
N TRP A 47 -3.75 -22.47 -5.00
CA TRP A 47 -3.65 -21.70 -6.23
C TRP A 47 -3.85 -20.22 -5.91
N LEU A 48 -2.90 -19.40 -6.33
CA LEU A 48 -2.88 -17.97 -6.12
C LEU A 48 -2.81 -17.25 -7.47
N PRO A 49 -3.55 -16.15 -7.66
CA PRO A 49 -3.35 -15.33 -8.85
C PRO A 49 -1.93 -14.73 -8.79
N TYR A 50 -1.17 -14.87 -9.88
CA TYR A 50 0.26 -14.53 -9.90
C TYR A 50 0.48 -13.16 -10.55
N PRO A 51 1.19 -12.23 -9.89
CA PRO A 51 1.39 -10.87 -10.41
C PRO A 51 2.32 -10.87 -11.62
N VAL A 52 1.95 -10.14 -12.66
CA VAL A 52 2.77 -9.96 -13.86
C VAL A 52 2.88 -8.51 -14.27
N THR A 53 4.02 -8.15 -14.87
CA THR A 53 4.22 -6.87 -15.54
C THR A 53 3.36 -6.80 -16.79
N ASP A 54 2.72 -5.66 -17.02
CA ASP A 54 2.03 -5.33 -18.26
C ASP A 54 2.22 -3.85 -18.62
N GLY A 55 1.43 -3.31 -19.55
CA GLY A 55 1.56 -1.94 -19.99
C GLY A 55 1.22 -0.88 -18.93
N ASP A 56 0.52 -1.25 -17.86
CA ASP A 56 0.04 -0.32 -16.84
C ASP A 56 0.61 -0.61 -15.44
N GLN A 57 1.29 -1.75 -15.23
CA GLN A 57 1.98 -2.10 -13.98
C GLN A 57 3.34 -2.76 -14.18
N ASP A 58 4.30 -2.41 -13.32
CA ASP A 58 5.60 -3.09 -13.21
C ASP A 58 5.62 -3.98 -11.97
N ILE A 59 5.96 -5.26 -12.16
CA ILE A 59 6.16 -6.24 -11.08
C ILE A 59 7.63 -6.64 -11.02
N THR A 60 8.23 -6.50 -9.85
CA THR A 60 9.65 -6.84 -9.61
C THR A 60 9.83 -7.50 -8.23
N GLY A 61 11.00 -8.12 -8.02
CA GLY A 61 11.35 -8.69 -6.71
C GLY A 61 10.39 -9.77 -6.22
N VAL A 62 9.83 -10.58 -7.14
CA VAL A 62 8.93 -11.67 -6.77
C VAL A 62 9.72 -12.73 -6.00
N LYS A 63 9.33 -12.98 -4.76
CA LYS A 63 9.94 -13.97 -3.86
C LYS A 63 8.87 -14.90 -3.32
N LEU A 64 9.18 -16.19 -3.34
CA LEU A 64 8.34 -17.25 -2.79
C LEU A 64 9.10 -17.98 -1.68
N GLU A 65 8.53 -18.01 -0.48
CA GLU A 65 9.07 -18.73 0.68
C GLU A 65 7.97 -19.63 1.25
N GLY A 66 8.35 -20.73 1.90
CA GLY A 66 7.40 -21.66 2.49
C GLY A 66 7.97 -23.06 2.65
N ASP A 67 7.17 -23.95 3.19
CA ASP A 67 7.48 -25.37 3.45
C ASP A 67 6.73 -26.31 2.50
N TYR A 68 6.35 -25.80 1.32
CA TYR A 68 5.72 -26.58 0.26
C TYR A 68 6.66 -27.66 -0.26
N THR A 69 6.07 -28.79 -0.65
CA THR A 69 6.80 -29.88 -1.33
C THR A 69 7.07 -29.53 -2.78
N GLU A 70 6.14 -28.83 -3.42
CA GLU A 70 6.22 -28.41 -4.82
C GLU A 70 5.58 -27.04 -4.98
N ALA A 71 6.20 -26.18 -5.79
CA ALA A 71 5.56 -24.96 -6.28
C ALA A 71 6.01 -24.64 -7.70
N ALA A 72 5.08 -24.13 -8.50
CA ALA A 72 5.36 -23.69 -9.86
C ALA A 72 4.30 -22.67 -10.32
N VAL A 73 4.68 -21.83 -11.28
CA VAL A 73 3.75 -20.92 -11.94
C VAL A 73 3.28 -21.59 -13.23
N TYR A 74 1.98 -21.79 -13.34
CA TYR A 74 1.31 -22.32 -14.53
C TYR A 74 0.42 -21.25 -15.14
N THR A 75 -0.14 -21.53 -16.31
CA THR A 75 -1.21 -20.72 -16.89
C THR A 75 -2.47 -21.54 -17.04
N ASP A 76 -3.63 -20.90 -16.88
CA ASP A 76 -4.88 -21.48 -17.37
C ASP A 76 -4.82 -21.61 -18.91
N ARG A 77 -5.55 -22.59 -19.46
CA ARG A 77 -5.44 -22.94 -20.89
C ARG A 77 -6.28 -22.06 -21.82
N VAL A 78 -7.15 -21.21 -21.29
CA VAL A 78 -8.11 -20.42 -22.05
C VAL A 78 -7.67 -18.96 -22.14
N PHE A 79 -7.38 -18.34 -21.01
CA PHE A 79 -7.00 -16.92 -20.92
C PHE A 79 -5.48 -16.72 -20.78
N GLY A 80 -4.72 -17.79 -20.51
CA GLY A 80 -3.28 -17.70 -20.28
C GLY A 80 -2.93 -16.98 -18.97
N THR A 81 -3.87 -16.89 -18.03
CA THR A 81 -3.70 -16.25 -16.73
C THR A 81 -2.67 -17.00 -15.90
N PRO A 82 -1.58 -16.34 -15.47
CA PRO A 82 -0.59 -16.95 -14.58
C PRO A 82 -1.16 -17.23 -13.19
N VAL A 83 -0.93 -18.45 -12.71
CA VAL A 83 -1.38 -18.97 -11.43
C VAL A 83 -0.21 -19.62 -10.73
N LEU A 84 0.11 -19.16 -9.52
CA LEU A 84 1.06 -19.86 -8.67
C LEU A 84 0.34 -21.03 -8.01
N TYR A 85 0.86 -22.23 -8.25
CA TYR A 85 0.46 -23.45 -7.59
C TYR A 85 1.48 -23.83 -6.52
N ALA A 86 1.01 -24.24 -5.35
CA ALA A 86 1.82 -24.84 -4.29
C ALA A 86 1.11 -26.07 -3.71
N ARG A 87 1.90 -27.08 -3.35
CA ARG A 87 1.42 -28.37 -2.87
C ARG A 87 2.21 -28.84 -1.65
N TRP A 88 1.48 -29.36 -0.66
CA TRP A 88 2.04 -30.03 0.51
C TRP A 88 1.59 -31.48 0.54
N ASP A 89 2.55 -32.40 0.71
CA ASP A 89 2.26 -33.81 0.88
C ASP A 89 1.44 -34.09 2.15
N LYS A 90 0.76 -35.24 2.18
CA LYS A 90 -0.04 -35.72 3.32
C LYS A 90 0.69 -35.78 4.67
N THR A 91 2.02 -35.82 4.66
CA THR A 91 2.86 -35.84 5.86
C THR A 91 3.19 -34.46 6.40
N ALA A 92 2.91 -33.38 5.65
CA ALA A 92 3.18 -32.02 6.07
C ALA A 92 2.28 -31.62 7.25
N THR A 93 2.92 -31.23 8.35
CA THR A 93 2.28 -30.72 9.57
C THR A 93 2.23 -29.20 9.57
N ASP A 94 3.27 -28.55 9.07
CA ASP A 94 3.29 -27.13 8.74
C ASP A 94 2.89 -26.97 7.26
N ARG A 95 2.12 -25.92 6.96
CA ARG A 95 1.57 -25.65 5.61
C ARG A 95 1.50 -24.15 5.35
N GLN A 96 2.65 -23.54 5.15
CA GLN A 96 2.82 -22.10 5.11
C GLN A 96 3.51 -21.64 3.83
N LEU A 97 3.03 -20.51 3.30
CA LEU A 97 3.57 -19.91 2.09
C LEU A 97 3.54 -18.39 2.21
N SER A 98 4.62 -17.73 1.78
CA SER A 98 4.74 -16.29 1.65
C SER A 98 5.12 -15.94 0.22
N LEU A 99 4.27 -15.19 -0.47
CA LEU A 99 4.56 -14.59 -1.78
C LEU A 99 4.72 -13.08 -1.59
N SER A 100 5.91 -12.54 -1.84
CA SER A 100 6.14 -11.09 -1.80
C SER A 100 6.62 -10.55 -3.13
N PHE A 101 6.19 -9.34 -3.51
CA PHE A 101 6.62 -8.68 -4.74
C PHE A 101 6.45 -7.16 -4.63
N THR A 102 7.25 -6.42 -5.38
CA THR A 102 7.06 -4.98 -5.57
C THR A 102 6.13 -4.75 -6.75
N ALA A 103 5.11 -3.92 -6.53
CA ALA A 103 4.20 -3.44 -7.57
C ALA A 103 4.34 -1.94 -7.72
N ALA A 104 4.58 -1.48 -8.95
CA ALA A 104 4.47 -0.10 -9.34
C ALA A 104 3.32 0.04 -10.34
N ARG A 105 2.31 0.84 -9.99
CA ARG A 105 1.10 1.01 -10.79
C ARG A 105 0.97 2.44 -11.30
N HIS A 106 0.61 2.55 -12.57
CA HIS A 106 0.29 3.82 -13.21
C HIS A 106 -1.23 3.95 -13.36
N GLU A 107 -1.73 5.17 -13.16
CA GLU A 107 -3.10 5.53 -13.50
C GLU A 107 -3.33 5.34 -14.99
N VAL A 108 -4.46 4.70 -15.33
CA VAL A 108 -4.88 4.48 -16.70
C VAL A 108 -5.95 5.51 -17.02
N ALA A 109 -5.74 6.31 -18.06
CA ALA A 109 -6.71 7.25 -18.58
C ALA A 109 -6.77 7.18 -20.12
N ARG A 110 -7.59 6.27 -20.64
CA ARG A 110 -7.88 6.14 -22.08
C ARG A 110 -9.01 7.10 -22.43
N ARG A 111 -8.72 8.12 -23.24
CA ARG A 111 -9.67 9.20 -23.60
C ARG A 111 -9.69 9.54 -25.08
N ASN A 112 -8.57 9.36 -25.76
CA ASN A 112 -8.40 9.72 -27.17
C ASN A 112 -8.87 8.59 -28.08
N PHE A 113 -10.16 8.27 -28.04
CA PHE A 113 -10.73 7.21 -28.87
C PHE A 113 -10.75 7.63 -30.36
N PRO A 114 -10.53 6.68 -31.29
CA PRO A 114 -10.59 6.98 -32.71
C PRO A 114 -12.00 7.41 -33.12
N ALA A 115 -12.08 8.42 -33.99
CA ALA A 115 -13.37 8.92 -34.51
C ALA A 115 -14.08 7.91 -35.43
N GLN A 116 -13.30 7.03 -36.07
CA GLN A 116 -13.79 5.94 -36.91
C GLN A 116 -13.31 4.61 -36.35
N GLU A 117 -14.22 3.65 -36.26
CA GLU A 117 -13.90 2.28 -35.88
C GLU A 117 -13.05 1.61 -36.96
N ALA A 118 -11.93 1.01 -36.56
CA ALA A 118 -11.10 0.22 -37.46
C ALA A 118 -11.83 -1.07 -37.86
N ALA A 119 -11.60 -1.55 -39.09
CA ALA A 119 -12.09 -2.86 -39.49
C ALA A 119 -11.45 -3.96 -38.63
N TRP A 120 -12.25 -4.96 -38.24
CA TRP A 120 -11.85 -6.08 -37.40
C TRP A 120 -12.75 -7.28 -37.66
N ASP A 121 -12.26 -8.48 -37.36
CA ASP A 121 -13.04 -9.72 -37.43
C ASP A 121 -13.52 -10.14 -36.03
N PRO A 122 -14.84 -10.24 -35.77
CA PRO A 122 -15.36 -10.75 -34.52
C PRO A 122 -14.83 -12.14 -34.13
N ALA A 123 -14.42 -12.97 -35.09
CA ALA A 123 -13.85 -14.29 -34.82
C ALA A 123 -12.56 -14.21 -33.98
N ASP A 124 -11.74 -13.17 -34.17
CA ASP A 124 -10.51 -12.95 -33.40
C ASP A 124 -10.79 -12.71 -31.90
N TYR A 125 -12.01 -12.30 -31.57
CA TYR A 125 -12.47 -12.00 -30.21
C TYR A 125 -13.62 -12.91 -29.77
N ALA A 126 -13.80 -14.07 -30.41
CA ALA A 126 -14.91 -14.98 -30.12
C ALA A 126 -14.98 -15.34 -28.63
N LEU A 127 -13.84 -15.57 -27.98
CA LEU A 127 -13.74 -15.82 -26.52
C LEU A 127 -14.34 -14.68 -25.69
N TYR A 128 -14.09 -13.44 -26.11
CA TYR A 128 -14.53 -12.22 -25.40
C TYR A 128 -15.92 -11.74 -25.85
N LEU A 129 -16.54 -12.42 -26.80
CA LEU A 129 -17.92 -12.26 -27.22
C LEU A 129 -18.83 -13.38 -26.70
N ALA A 130 -18.26 -14.51 -26.27
CA ALA A 130 -19.01 -15.65 -25.78
C ALA A 130 -19.64 -15.41 -24.39
N PRO A 131 -20.79 -16.04 -24.07
CA PRO A 131 -21.35 -16.03 -22.72
C PRO A 131 -20.47 -16.82 -21.74
N THR A 132 -20.74 -16.66 -20.44
CA THR A 132 -20.16 -17.48 -19.36
C THR A 132 -21.25 -18.28 -18.65
N SER A 133 -20.87 -19.24 -17.80
CA SER A 133 -21.84 -20.07 -17.07
C SER A 133 -22.84 -19.28 -16.22
N LEU A 134 -22.38 -18.15 -15.64
CA LEU A 134 -23.19 -17.23 -14.82
C LEU A 134 -23.73 -16.01 -15.59
N ALA A 135 -23.43 -15.91 -16.88
CA ALA A 135 -24.00 -14.90 -17.78
C ALA A 135 -24.37 -15.50 -19.15
N PRO A 136 -25.28 -16.50 -19.18
CA PRO A 136 -25.73 -17.10 -20.43
C PRO A 136 -26.51 -16.09 -21.29
N PHE A 137 -26.48 -16.24 -22.61
CA PHE A 137 -27.31 -15.44 -23.53
C PHE A 137 -28.76 -15.92 -23.53
N THR A 138 -29.47 -15.65 -22.43
CA THR A 138 -30.91 -15.83 -22.34
C THR A 138 -31.64 -14.79 -23.18
N GLU A 139 -32.90 -15.07 -23.51
CA GLU A 139 -33.76 -14.11 -24.22
C GLU A 139 -33.81 -12.75 -23.50
N GLN A 140 -33.88 -12.76 -22.16
CA GLN A 140 -33.87 -11.56 -21.33
C GLN A 140 -32.61 -10.71 -21.56
N ILE A 141 -31.43 -11.33 -21.50
CA ILE A 141 -30.15 -10.62 -21.66
C ILE A 141 -29.99 -10.10 -23.10
N THR A 142 -30.27 -10.94 -24.10
CA THR A 142 -30.12 -10.55 -25.51
C THR A 142 -31.08 -9.45 -25.92
N LYS A 143 -32.34 -9.50 -25.44
CA LYS A 143 -33.35 -8.47 -25.72
C LYS A 143 -32.97 -7.15 -25.07
N LEU A 144 -32.59 -7.18 -23.78
CA LEU A 144 -32.17 -5.99 -23.06
C LEU A 144 -30.94 -5.33 -23.70
N ALA A 145 -29.94 -6.12 -24.10
CA ALA A 145 -28.76 -5.60 -24.80
C ALA A 145 -29.13 -4.93 -26.13
N ALA A 146 -30.03 -5.52 -26.91
CA ALA A 146 -30.53 -4.93 -28.15
C ALA A 146 -31.34 -3.64 -27.92
N GLU A 147 -32.12 -3.58 -26.84
CA GLU A 147 -32.87 -2.38 -26.44
C GLU A 147 -31.95 -1.23 -26.03
N ILE A 148 -30.96 -1.50 -25.17
CA ILE A 148 -29.96 -0.52 -24.71
C ILE A 148 -29.17 0.07 -25.88
N THR A 149 -28.79 -0.80 -26.83
CA THR A 149 -27.93 -0.41 -27.95
C THR A 149 -28.69 -0.01 -29.22
N LYS A 150 -30.02 0.14 -29.13
CA LYS A 150 -30.85 0.53 -30.26
C LYS A 150 -30.41 1.88 -30.83
N GLY A 151 -30.09 1.90 -32.12
CA GLY A 151 -29.62 3.10 -32.83
C GLY A 151 -28.14 3.43 -32.62
N GLN A 152 -27.42 2.67 -31.80
CA GLN A 152 -25.97 2.81 -31.63
C GLN A 152 -25.22 2.04 -32.71
N THR A 153 -24.16 2.62 -33.25
CA THR A 153 -23.32 2.02 -34.29
C THR A 153 -21.87 1.94 -33.82
N GLY A 154 -21.19 0.84 -34.18
CA GLY A 154 -19.84 0.55 -33.69
C GLY A 154 -19.79 0.10 -32.22
N VAL A 155 -18.64 -0.42 -31.85
CA VAL A 155 -18.28 -0.93 -30.52
C VAL A 155 -18.30 0.18 -29.48
N LEU A 156 -17.71 1.35 -29.78
CA LEU A 156 -17.58 2.44 -28.79
C LEU A 156 -18.93 2.95 -28.30
N ALA A 157 -19.86 3.25 -29.23
CA ALA A 157 -21.16 3.79 -28.88
C ALA A 157 -22.02 2.77 -28.12
N LYS A 158 -21.97 1.49 -28.53
CA LYS A 158 -22.63 0.39 -27.82
C LYS A 158 -22.06 0.19 -26.43
N ALA A 159 -20.72 0.14 -26.29
CA ALA A 159 -20.04 -0.01 -25.01
C ALA A 159 -20.41 1.12 -24.04
N ARG A 160 -20.50 2.37 -24.55
CA ARG A 160 -20.92 3.52 -23.74
C ARG A 160 -22.37 3.42 -23.30
N ALA A 161 -23.28 3.06 -24.21
CA ALA A 161 -24.70 2.88 -23.88
C ALA A 161 -24.91 1.82 -22.79
N VAL A 162 -24.21 0.68 -22.88
CA VAL A 162 -24.25 -0.37 -21.85
C VAL A 162 -23.64 0.11 -20.53
N TYR A 163 -22.53 0.85 -20.57
CA TYR A 163 -21.92 1.43 -19.36
C TYR A 163 -22.88 2.36 -18.63
N ASP A 164 -23.45 3.34 -19.33
CA ASP A 164 -24.39 4.31 -18.75
C ASP A 164 -25.62 3.59 -18.19
N TRP A 165 -26.19 2.64 -18.94
CA TRP A 165 -27.32 1.83 -18.47
C TRP A 165 -26.96 1.05 -17.20
N THR A 166 -25.77 0.45 -17.14
CA THR A 166 -25.34 -0.32 -15.97
C THR A 166 -25.22 0.58 -14.74
N VAL A 167 -24.68 1.79 -14.88
CA VAL A 167 -24.60 2.76 -13.77
C VAL A 167 -26.01 3.20 -13.31
N ASP A 168 -26.92 3.41 -14.26
CA ASP A 168 -28.28 3.89 -13.95
C ASP A 168 -29.16 2.82 -13.30
N ASN A 169 -28.95 1.55 -13.64
CA ASN A 169 -29.86 0.46 -13.28
C ASN A 169 -29.31 -0.50 -12.22
N THR A 170 -28.07 -0.31 -11.76
CA THR A 170 -27.49 -1.10 -10.65
C THR A 170 -27.26 -0.26 -9.40
N TYR A 171 -27.10 -0.92 -8.26
CA TYR A 171 -26.75 -0.26 -7.01
C TYR A 171 -25.74 -1.07 -6.19
N ARG A 172 -24.97 -0.36 -5.35
CA ARG A 172 -23.96 -0.99 -4.49
C ARG A 172 -24.66 -1.61 -3.26
N LYS A 173 -24.42 -2.90 -3.04
CA LYS A 173 -24.97 -3.69 -1.92
C LYS A 173 -23.83 -4.17 -0.99
N PRO A 174 -23.52 -3.46 0.11
CA PRO A 174 -22.36 -3.75 0.98
C PRO A 174 -22.37 -5.12 1.65
N GLU A 175 -23.55 -5.67 1.90
CA GLU A 175 -23.78 -6.96 2.56
C GLU A 175 -23.51 -8.16 1.66
N THR A 176 -23.39 -7.97 0.34
CA THR A 176 -23.02 -9.05 -0.59
C THR A 176 -21.71 -9.69 -0.16
N ARG A 177 -21.69 -11.02 -0.09
CA ARG A 177 -20.51 -11.79 0.31
C ARG A 177 -19.38 -11.66 -0.72
N GLY A 178 -18.15 -11.42 -0.24
CA GLY A 178 -16.98 -11.19 -1.11
C GLY A 178 -17.19 -10.00 -2.04
N CYS A 179 -16.90 -10.19 -3.33
CA CYS A 179 -17.18 -9.22 -4.40
C CYS A 179 -18.45 -9.53 -5.22
N GLY A 180 -19.20 -10.57 -4.84
CA GLY A 180 -20.32 -11.09 -5.62
C GLY A 180 -19.97 -12.30 -6.47
N LYS A 181 -21.00 -13.02 -6.94
CA LYS A 181 -20.82 -14.18 -7.84
C LYS A 181 -20.83 -13.76 -9.31
N GLY A 182 -21.55 -12.69 -9.66
CA GLY A 182 -21.76 -12.31 -11.05
C GLY A 182 -22.82 -13.13 -11.77
N ASP A 183 -23.84 -13.62 -11.06
CA ASP A 183 -24.99 -14.30 -11.69
C ASP A 183 -25.93 -13.26 -12.30
N VAL A 184 -25.79 -13.02 -13.60
CA VAL A 184 -26.45 -11.91 -14.29
C VAL A 184 -27.97 -12.13 -14.38
N CYS A 185 -28.42 -13.37 -14.50
CA CYS A 185 -29.85 -13.68 -14.56
C CYS A 185 -30.56 -13.30 -13.26
N LEU A 186 -29.92 -13.50 -12.10
CA LEU A 186 -30.43 -13.05 -10.82
C LEU A 186 -30.26 -11.54 -10.63
N LEU A 187 -29.13 -10.98 -11.06
CA LEU A 187 -28.86 -9.55 -10.93
C LEU A 187 -29.80 -8.69 -11.79
N LEU A 188 -30.33 -9.19 -12.90
CA LEU A 188 -31.36 -8.45 -13.66
C LEU A 188 -32.72 -8.42 -12.96
N GLN A 189 -32.93 -9.19 -11.89
CA GLN A 189 -34.15 -9.17 -11.07
C GLN A 189 -33.98 -8.29 -9.83
N ASP A 190 -32.82 -8.38 -9.17
CA ASP A 190 -32.39 -7.47 -8.09
C ASP A 190 -30.96 -6.98 -8.38
N PRO A 191 -30.78 -5.80 -9.01
CA PRO A 191 -29.49 -5.33 -9.53
C PRO A 191 -28.58 -4.72 -8.45
N GLY A 192 -28.66 -5.25 -7.24
CA GLY A 192 -27.85 -4.90 -6.09
C GLY A 192 -26.68 -5.84 -5.91
N GLY A 193 -25.46 -5.32 -5.95
CA GLY A 193 -24.29 -6.18 -5.81
C GLY A 193 -23.00 -5.45 -5.50
N LYS A 194 -21.90 -6.21 -5.60
CA LYS A 194 -20.54 -5.67 -5.49
C LYS A 194 -19.85 -5.62 -6.85
N CYS A 195 -18.52 -5.48 -6.86
CA CYS A 195 -17.81 -5.19 -8.10
C CYS A 195 -17.85 -6.33 -9.11
N ALA A 196 -17.82 -7.60 -8.69
CA ALA A 196 -17.95 -8.72 -9.61
C ALA A 196 -19.37 -8.77 -10.18
N ASP A 197 -20.40 -8.53 -9.35
CA ASP A 197 -21.79 -8.50 -9.80
C ASP A 197 -22.05 -7.40 -10.84
N ILE A 198 -21.73 -6.15 -10.49
CA ILE A 198 -22.03 -5.00 -11.36
C ILE A 198 -21.19 -5.04 -12.64
N SER A 199 -19.92 -5.47 -12.56
CA SER A 199 -19.08 -5.63 -13.76
C SER A 199 -19.58 -6.78 -14.65
N SER A 200 -20.10 -7.87 -14.07
CA SER A 200 -20.70 -8.97 -14.84
C SER A 200 -21.91 -8.53 -15.64
N VAL A 201 -22.78 -7.68 -15.05
CA VAL A 201 -23.94 -7.12 -15.77
C VAL A 201 -23.48 -6.33 -16.99
N TYR A 202 -22.49 -5.45 -16.81
CA TYR A 202 -21.92 -4.69 -17.93
C TYR A 202 -21.36 -5.62 -19.01
N ILE A 203 -20.54 -6.60 -18.62
CA ILE A 203 -19.88 -7.52 -19.57
C ILE A 203 -20.90 -8.35 -20.34
N ALA A 204 -21.88 -8.94 -19.65
CA ALA A 204 -22.89 -9.78 -20.28
C ALA A 204 -23.70 -9.00 -21.33
N LEU A 205 -24.13 -7.79 -20.99
CA LEU A 205 -24.88 -6.92 -21.90
C LEU A 205 -24.00 -6.41 -23.05
N ALA A 206 -22.74 -6.08 -22.78
CA ALA A 206 -21.78 -5.67 -23.81
C ALA A 206 -21.55 -6.80 -24.82
N ARG A 207 -21.23 -8.02 -24.33
CA ARG A 207 -21.02 -9.20 -25.17
C ARG A 207 -22.25 -9.54 -25.99
N ALA A 208 -23.44 -9.53 -25.37
CA ALA A 208 -24.71 -9.75 -26.08
C ALA A 208 -25.01 -8.68 -27.15
N ALA A 209 -24.49 -7.46 -27.00
CA ALA A 209 -24.59 -6.39 -28.00
C ALA A 209 -23.50 -6.46 -29.11
N GLY A 210 -22.60 -7.46 -29.04
CA GLY A 210 -21.48 -7.63 -29.97
C GLY A 210 -20.25 -6.77 -29.64
N VAL A 211 -20.12 -6.32 -28.39
CA VAL A 211 -18.92 -5.63 -27.89
C VAL A 211 -18.04 -6.65 -27.18
N PRO A 212 -16.80 -6.93 -27.64
CA PRO A 212 -15.92 -7.82 -26.92
C PRO A 212 -15.57 -7.21 -25.57
N ALA A 213 -15.79 -7.96 -24.50
CA ALA A 213 -15.59 -7.48 -23.14
C ALA A 213 -14.98 -8.57 -22.26
N ARG A 214 -14.24 -8.16 -21.23
CA ARG A 214 -13.65 -9.08 -20.24
C ARG A 214 -13.69 -8.48 -18.85
N GLU A 215 -13.56 -9.37 -17.88
CA GLU A 215 -13.47 -9.01 -16.47
C GLU A 215 -12.02 -9.11 -16.03
N VAL A 216 -11.55 -8.08 -15.34
CA VAL A 216 -10.20 -8.01 -14.79
C VAL A 216 -10.30 -8.09 -13.28
N PHE A 217 -9.58 -9.04 -12.70
CA PHE A 217 -9.58 -9.32 -11.27
C PHE A 217 -8.25 -8.90 -10.65
N GLY A 218 -8.34 -8.37 -9.44
CA GLY A 218 -7.18 -7.77 -8.80
C GLY A 218 -7.42 -7.36 -7.36
N ILE A 219 -6.55 -6.48 -6.90
CA ILE A 219 -6.57 -5.96 -5.53
C ILE A 219 -6.25 -4.48 -5.52
N ARG A 220 -6.81 -3.75 -4.56
CA ARG A 220 -6.38 -2.38 -4.31
C ARG A 220 -5.18 -2.33 -3.39
N MET A 221 -4.18 -1.57 -3.82
CA MET A 221 -3.03 -1.19 -3.01
C MET A 221 -3.42 -0.18 -1.94
N GLY A 222 -2.63 -0.13 -0.87
CA GLY A 222 -2.83 0.80 0.23
C GLY A 222 -2.45 2.25 -0.11
N LYS A 223 -3.00 3.18 0.67
CA LYS A 223 -2.71 4.62 0.64
C LYS A 223 -1.79 5.06 1.77
N ASP A 224 -1.74 4.30 2.87
CA ASP A 224 -0.90 4.59 4.03
C ASP A 224 0.45 3.87 3.94
N MET A 225 1.35 4.15 4.90
CA MET A 225 2.69 3.54 4.91
C MET A 225 2.64 2.01 4.92
N SER A 226 1.68 1.44 5.66
CA SER A 226 1.52 0.02 5.89
C SER A 226 0.04 -0.27 6.09
N GLN A 227 -0.53 -1.24 5.36
CA GLN A 227 -1.95 -1.57 5.46
C GLN A 227 -2.20 -3.07 5.24
N ASP A 228 -3.17 -3.58 5.99
CA ASP A 228 -3.76 -4.89 5.71
C ASP A 228 -4.83 -4.75 4.63
N ILE A 229 -4.53 -5.29 3.46
CA ILE A 229 -5.38 -5.24 2.27
C ILE A 229 -6.06 -6.58 1.99
N SER A 230 -6.11 -7.50 2.96
CA SER A 230 -6.65 -8.87 2.79
C SER A 230 -8.10 -8.92 2.29
N THR A 231 -8.86 -7.85 2.48
CA THR A 231 -10.27 -7.73 2.06
C THR A 231 -10.49 -6.73 0.92
N TRP A 232 -9.41 -6.23 0.30
CA TRP A 232 -9.44 -5.14 -0.68
C TRP A 232 -9.45 -5.62 -2.14
N GLN A 233 -9.84 -6.88 -2.36
CA GLN A 233 -10.06 -7.42 -3.69
C GLN A 233 -11.05 -6.53 -4.45
N HIS A 234 -10.76 -6.34 -5.73
CA HIS A 234 -11.57 -5.51 -6.62
C HIS A 234 -11.42 -6.01 -8.04
N CYS A 235 -12.49 -5.89 -8.80
CA CYS A 235 -12.51 -6.18 -10.22
C CYS A 235 -13.18 -5.02 -10.97
N TRP A 236 -12.84 -4.91 -12.25
CA TRP A 236 -13.43 -3.96 -13.18
C TRP A 236 -13.63 -4.66 -14.52
N ALA A 237 -14.35 -4.00 -15.43
CA ALA A 237 -14.55 -4.51 -16.77
C ALA A 237 -13.63 -3.81 -17.77
N GLU A 238 -13.34 -4.47 -18.87
CA GLU A 238 -12.71 -3.87 -20.04
C GLU A 238 -13.53 -4.22 -21.27
N PHE A 239 -13.65 -3.29 -22.21
CA PHE A 239 -14.11 -3.60 -23.56
C PHE A 239 -12.95 -3.42 -24.54
N TYR A 240 -12.91 -4.25 -25.59
CA TYR A 240 -11.93 -4.09 -26.64
C TYR A 240 -12.46 -3.12 -27.69
N LEU A 241 -11.72 -2.05 -27.97
CA LEU A 241 -12.03 -1.12 -29.03
C LEU A 241 -11.12 -1.40 -30.25
N PRO A 242 -11.68 -1.82 -31.41
CA PRO A 242 -10.91 -2.11 -32.61
C PRO A 242 -9.95 -0.99 -33.03
N GLY A 243 -8.69 -1.34 -33.24
CA GLY A 243 -7.62 -0.39 -33.60
C GLY A 243 -7.11 0.47 -32.45
N TYR A 244 -7.65 0.32 -31.23
CA TYR A 244 -7.24 1.06 -30.05
C TYR A 244 -6.71 0.16 -28.93
N GLY A 245 -7.39 -0.95 -28.64
CA GLY A 245 -7.04 -1.89 -27.57
C GLY A 245 -8.09 -1.99 -26.48
N TRP A 246 -7.71 -2.59 -25.35
CA TRP A 246 -8.57 -2.73 -24.18
C TRP A 246 -8.77 -1.39 -23.45
N VAL A 247 -10.03 -1.06 -23.19
CA VAL A 247 -10.45 0.18 -22.51
C VAL A 247 -11.14 -0.19 -21.20
N PRO A 248 -10.63 0.25 -20.05
CA PRO A 248 -11.22 -0.11 -18.78
C PRO A 248 -12.46 0.71 -18.46
N VAL A 249 -13.44 0.08 -17.84
CA VAL A 249 -14.62 0.72 -17.29
C VAL A 249 -14.97 0.15 -15.92
N ASP A 250 -15.41 1.01 -15.00
CA ASP A 250 -15.73 0.59 -13.63
C ASP A 250 -17.06 1.17 -13.13
N PRO A 251 -18.20 0.70 -13.67
CA PRO A 251 -19.52 1.14 -13.20
C PRO A 251 -19.75 0.77 -11.72
N ALA A 252 -19.11 -0.29 -11.23
CA ALA A 252 -19.18 -0.71 -9.84
C ALA A 252 -18.60 0.35 -8.88
N ASP A 253 -17.50 1.00 -9.26
CA ASP A 253 -16.94 2.07 -8.45
C ASP A 253 -17.70 3.38 -8.55
N VAL A 254 -18.36 3.68 -9.67
CA VAL A 254 -19.34 4.77 -9.69
C VAL A 254 -20.40 4.51 -8.61
N ARG A 255 -20.99 3.31 -8.57
CA ARG A 255 -22.00 2.94 -7.56
C ARG A 255 -21.44 2.93 -6.14
N LYS A 256 -20.19 2.50 -5.95
CA LYS A 256 -19.52 2.54 -4.65
C LYS A 256 -19.31 3.97 -4.17
N LYS A 257 -18.88 4.87 -5.05
CA LYS A 257 -18.67 6.29 -4.75
C LYS A 257 -19.98 6.98 -4.39
N MET A 258 -21.04 6.72 -5.15
CA MET A 258 -22.38 7.22 -4.81
C MET A 258 -22.82 6.77 -3.41
N LEU A 259 -22.63 5.49 -3.06
CA LEU A 259 -22.98 5.00 -1.72
C LEU A 259 -22.16 5.68 -0.61
N VAL A 260 -20.84 5.74 -0.77
CA VAL A 260 -19.92 6.26 0.26
C VAL A 260 -20.11 7.77 0.46
N GLU A 261 -20.32 8.51 -0.63
CA GLU A 261 -20.48 9.97 -0.62
C GLU A 261 -21.95 10.41 -0.56
N LYS A 262 -22.89 9.46 -0.46
CA LYS A 262 -24.35 9.67 -0.39
C LYS A 262 -24.88 10.51 -1.57
N LEU A 263 -24.46 10.18 -2.78
CA LEU A 263 -24.80 10.89 -4.01
C LEU A 263 -25.93 10.22 -4.77
N GLU A 264 -26.76 11.04 -5.40
CA GLU A 264 -27.78 10.62 -6.37
C GLU A 264 -27.25 10.55 -7.81
N LEU A 265 -27.98 9.86 -8.69
CA LEU A 265 -27.60 9.61 -10.09
C LEU A 265 -27.32 10.90 -10.87
N ASN A 266 -28.13 11.93 -10.64
CA ASN A 266 -28.14 13.17 -11.42
C ASN A 266 -27.17 14.24 -10.89
N GLU A 267 -26.50 14.01 -9.77
CA GLU A 267 -25.56 14.98 -9.19
C GLU A 267 -24.30 15.19 -10.05
N ALA A 268 -23.76 16.41 -10.03
CA ALA A 268 -22.55 16.75 -10.77
C ALA A 268 -21.37 15.84 -10.39
N ARG A 269 -21.22 15.54 -9.10
CA ARG A 269 -20.15 14.66 -8.60
C ARG A 269 -20.28 13.23 -9.10
N THR A 270 -21.49 12.71 -9.20
CA THR A 270 -21.75 11.39 -9.81
C THR A 270 -21.35 11.38 -11.28
N ARG A 271 -21.66 12.44 -12.03
CA ARG A 271 -21.24 12.57 -13.44
C ARG A 271 -19.72 12.60 -13.59
N GLU A 272 -19.01 13.29 -12.69
CA GLU A 272 -17.54 13.26 -12.68
C GLU A 272 -17.00 11.84 -12.50
N TYR A 273 -17.55 11.04 -11.57
CA TYR A 273 -17.15 9.64 -11.42
C TYR A 273 -17.49 8.80 -12.65
N ARG A 274 -18.64 9.02 -13.28
CA ARG A 274 -19.03 8.33 -14.52
C ARG A 274 -18.01 8.57 -15.62
N GLU A 275 -17.63 9.82 -15.86
CA GLU A 275 -16.64 10.16 -16.90
C GLU A 275 -15.23 9.74 -16.52
N TYR A 276 -14.90 9.72 -15.22
CA TYR A 276 -13.61 9.22 -14.76
C TYR A 276 -13.47 7.71 -14.99
N PHE A 277 -14.47 6.92 -14.57
CA PHE A 277 -14.44 5.47 -14.74
C PHE A 277 -14.83 5.00 -16.15
N TRP A 278 -15.11 5.90 -17.08
CA TRP A 278 -15.16 5.60 -18.51
C TRP A 278 -13.76 5.72 -19.12
N GLY A 279 -13.11 4.58 -19.36
CA GLY A 279 -11.72 4.53 -19.83
C GLY A 279 -10.69 4.80 -18.73
N GLY A 280 -11.08 4.87 -17.46
CA GLY A 280 -10.18 5.28 -16.37
C GLY A 280 -10.12 4.33 -15.18
N VAL A 281 -8.91 4.13 -14.67
CA VAL A 281 -8.61 3.33 -13.48
C VAL A 281 -7.51 4.03 -12.70
N ASP A 282 -7.72 4.27 -11.39
CA ASP A 282 -6.73 4.89 -10.53
C ASP A 282 -5.45 4.05 -10.39
N ALA A 283 -4.37 4.70 -9.93
CA ALA A 283 -3.07 4.07 -9.75
C ALA A 283 -2.99 3.07 -8.58
N TYR A 284 -4.10 2.76 -7.89
CA TYR A 284 -4.11 1.82 -6.77
C TYR A 284 -4.62 0.44 -7.17
N ARG A 285 -5.05 0.21 -8.42
CA ARG A 285 -5.63 -1.06 -8.83
C ARG A 285 -4.59 -1.98 -9.46
N LEU A 286 -4.17 -3.01 -8.74
CA LEU A 286 -3.27 -4.02 -9.27
C LEU A 286 -4.07 -5.13 -9.97
N ARG A 287 -3.75 -5.44 -11.23
CA ARG A 287 -4.31 -6.57 -11.98
C ARG A 287 -3.55 -7.85 -11.59
N LEU A 288 -4.28 -8.92 -11.32
CA LEU A 288 -3.72 -10.22 -10.94
C LEU A 288 -4.21 -11.36 -11.83
N SER A 289 -5.43 -11.27 -12.36
CA SER A 289 -6.01 -12.33 -13.19
C SER A 289 -7.14 -11.82 -14.09
N GLU A 290 -7.59 -12.66 -15.02
CA GLU A 290 -8.78 -12.41 -15.83
C GLU A 290 -9.55 -13.69 -16.10
N GLY A 291 -10.76 -13.53 -16.64
CA GLY A 291 -11.55 -14.64 -17.15
C GLY A 291 -12.46 -15.29 -16.11
N ARG A 292 -13.41 -16.09 -16.63
CA ARG A 292 -14.37 -16.85 -15.84
C ARG A 292 -14.40 -18.31 -16.31
N ASP A 293 -15.00 -19.17 -15.51
CA ASP A 293 -15.12 -20.62 -15.80
C ASP A 293 -13.74 -21.29 -15.98
N LEU A 294 -12.83 -20.98 -15.06
CA LEU A 294 -11.42 -21.35 -15.11
C LEU A 294 -11.20 -22.82 -14.71
N THR A 295 -10.55 -23.58 -15.58
CA THR A 295 -9.90 -24.83 -15.18
C THR A 295 -8.45 -24.52 -14.86
N LEU A 296 -8.07 -24.65 -13.59
CA LEU A 296 -6.72 -24.35 -13.13
C LEU A 296 -5.71 -25.38 -13.67
N ASN A 297 -4.44 -25.06 -13.53
CA ASN A 297 -3.35 -25.93 -13.91
C ASN A 297 -2.32 -25.97 -12.77
N PRO A 298 -2.08 -27.12 -12.12
CA PRO A 298 -2.80 -28.39 -12.27
C PRO A 298 -4.30 -28.22 -11.98
N PRO A 299 -5.17 -29.07 -12.54
CA PRO A 299 -6.62 -28.95 -12.37
C PRO A 299 -7.03 -29.13 -10.91
N GLN A 300 -7.94 -28.27 -10.46
CA GLN A 300 -8.65 -28.46 -9.20
C GLN A 300 -9.63 -29.63 -9.30
N ALA A 301 -10.00 -30.22 -8.15
CA ALA A 301 -11.12 -31.13 -8.09
C ALA A 301 -12.45 -30.36 -8.20
N GLY A 302 -13.42 -30.93 -8.93
CA GLY A 302 -14.75 -30.35 -9.12
C GLY A 302 -14.88 -29.49 -10.37
N GLU A 303 -15.90 -28.62 -10.36
CA GLU A 303 -16.26 -27.77 -11.49
C GLU A 303 -15.23 -26.65 -11.76
N PRO A 304 -15.26 -26.04 -12.96
CA PRO A 304 -14.48 -24.84 -13.25
C PRO A 304 -14.72 -23.73 -12.22
N LEU A 305 -13.63 -23.08 -11.81
CA LEU A 305 -13.66 -21.97 -10.87
C LEU A 305 -14.24 -20.73 -11.55
N ASN A 306 -15.27 -20.13 -10.95
CA ASN A 306 -15.93 -18.96 -11.51
C ASN A 306 -14.96 -17.80 -11.81
N TYR A 307 -14.03 -17.49 -10.91
CA TYR A 307 -12.94 -16.54 -11.13
C TYR A 307 -11.83 -16.76 -10.09
N LEU A 308 -10.59 -16.37 -10.40
CA LEU A 308 -9.44 -16.47 -9.48
C LEU A 308 -8.97 -15.08 -9.02
N MET A 309 -9.78 -14.39 -8.22
CA MET A 309 -9.41 -13.12 -7.58
C MET A 309 -8.92 -13.32 -6.13
N TYR A 310 -9.48 -14.33 -5.48
CA TYR A 310 -9.12 -14.74 -4.14
C TYR A 310 -8.18 -15.94 -4.21
N PRO A 311 -7.39 -16.18 -3.16
CA PRO A 311 -6.71 -17.46 -2.96
C PRO A 311 -7.69 -18.63 -3.06
N PHE A 312 -7.31 -19.72 -3.70
CA PHE A 312 -8.12 -20.92 -3.82
C PHE A 312 -7.33 -22.12 -3.30
N ALA A 313 -7.92 -22.94 -2.42
CA ALA A 313 -7.21 -24.10 -1.85
C ALA A 313 -8.12 -25.30 -1.68
N GLN A 314 -7.51 -26.49 -1.73
CA GLN A 314 -8.16 -27.77 -1.48
C GLN A 314 -7.36 -28.61 -0.49
N VAL A 315 -8.05 -29.29 0.42
CA VAL A 315 -7.50 -30.34 1.29
C VAL A 315 -8.08 -31.66 0.78
N GLY A 316 -7.22 -32.51 0.21
CA GLY A 316 -7.65 -33.57 -0.68
C GLY A 316 -8.42 -32.99 -1.87
N ASP A 317 -9.70 -33.33 -1.96
CA ASP A 317 -10.64 -32.82 -2.98
C ASP A 317 -11.64 -31.80 -2.41
N ALA A 318 -11.58 -31.51 -1.10
CA ALA A 318 -12.49 -30.57 -0.46
C ALA A 318 -11.98 -29.14 -0.61
N THR A 319 -12.77 -28.28 -1.24
CA THR A 319 -12.50 -26.85 -1.39
C THR A 319 -12.66 -26.10 -0.07
N LEU A 320 -11.64 -25.32 0.30
CA LEU A 320 -11.69 -24.41 1.45
C LEU A 320 -12.45 -23.13 1.10
N ASP A 321 -13.16 -22.58 2.08
CA ASP A 321 -13.87 -21.31 1.92
C ASP A 321 -12.93 -20.13 2.18
N TRP A 322 -12.36 -19.57 1.11
CA TRP A 322 -11.42 -18.45 1.15
C TRP A 322 -12.02 -17.11 1.62
N LEU A 323 -13.32 -17.05 1.85
CA LEU A 323 -13.99 -15.89 2.45
C LEU A 323 -14.26 -16.09 3.95
N ASP A 324 -13.96 -17.26 4.50
CA ASP A 324 -14.06 -17.56 5.92
C ASP A 324 -12.67 -17.64 6.57
N PRO A 325 -12.24 -16.61 7.32
CA PRO A 325 -10.92 -16.58 7.93
C PRO A 325 -10.72 -17.64 9.02
N ALA A 326 -11.80 -18.26 9.54
CA ALA A 326 -11.70 -19.36 10.50
C ALA A 326 -11.20 -20.65 9.83
N THR A 327 -11.50 -20.84 8.55
CA THR A 327 -11.16 -22.06 7.80
C THR A 327 -10.10 -21.81 6.74
N PHE A 328 -9.82 -20.56 6.36
CA PHE A 328 -8.73 -20.21 5.45
C PHE A 328 -8.02 -18.95 5.93
N LYS A 329 -6.92 -19.13 6.66
CA LYS A 329 -6.12 -18.03 7.21
C LYS A 329 -5.09 -17.53 6.21
N TYR A 330 -5.22 -16.26 5.82
CA TYR A 330 -4.22 -15.56 5.02
C TYR A 330 -4.21 -14.06 5.35
N THR A 331 -3.09 -13.40 5.04
CA THR A 331 -2.94 -11.95 5.15
C THR A 331 -2.27 -11.38 3.93
N LEU A 332 -2.79 -10.27 3.40
CA LEU A 332 -2.13 -9.48 2.36
C LEU A 332 -1.75 -8.13 2.95
N LEU A 333 -0.44 -7.90 3.08
CA LEU A 333 0.11 -6.66 3.60
C LEU A 333 0.68 -5.82 2.47
N TYR A 334 0.31 -4.55 2.46
CA TYR A 334 0.86 -3.54 1.59
C TYR A 334 1.79 -2.62 2.38
N HIS A 335 2.96 -2.34 1.82
CA HIS A 335 3.92 -1.37 2.35
C HIS A 335 4.30 -0.38 1.26
N GLN A 336 4.09 0.91 1.50
CA GLN A 336 4.41 1.94 0.53
C GLN A 336 5.91 1.98 0.25
N MET A 337 6.29 2.04 -1.02
CA MET A 337 7.68 2.23 -1.43
C MET A 337 8.00 3.72 -1.60
N ARG A 338 9.14 4.15 -1.07
CA ARG A 338 9.74 5.48 -1.30
C ARG A 338 11.26 5.33 -1.42
N ASP A 339 11.90 6.04 -2.34
CA ASP A 339 13.36 6.07 -2.49
C ASP A 339 14.03 4.67 -2.44
N GLY A 340 13.42 3.69 -3.12
CA GLY A 340 13.95 2.32 -3.20
C GLY A 340 13.75 1.43 -1.97
N HIS A 341 13.00 1.87 -0.95
CA HIS A 341 12.68 1.06 0.23
C HIS A 341 11.20 1.12 0.60
N GLY A 342 10.71 0.06 1.25
CA GLY A 342 9.37 0.02 1.84
C GLY A 342 9.31 0.77 3.17
N LEU A 343 8.17 1.36 3.49
CA LEU A 343 7.89 1.92 4.81
C LEU A 343 7.02 0.95 5.59
N VAL A 344 7.36 0.75 6.86
CA VAL A 344 6.57 -0.07 7.77
C VAL A 344 6.31 0.68 9.06
N ASP A 345 5.10 0.54 9.60
CA ASP A 345 4.70 1.02 10.91
C ASP A 345 4.81 -0.09 11.96
N THR A 346 4.40 0.19 13.19
CA THR A 346 4.58 -0.72 14.33
C THR A 346 3.74 -1.97 14.15
N GLU A 347 2.49 -1.83 13.71
CA GLU A 347 1.60 -2.95 13.45
C GLU A 347 2.09 -3.79 12.27
N GLY A 348 2.56 -3.15 11.19
CA GLY A 348 3.16 -3.84 10.04
C GLY A 348 4.40 -4.63 10.43
N LEU A 349 5.32 -4.05 11.19
CA LEU A 349 6.53 -4.76 11.63
C LEU A 349 6.18 -5.90 12.59
N LYS A 350 5.22 -5.68 13.49
CA LYS A 350 4.72 -6.73 14.37
C LYS A 350 4.15 -7.90 13.56
N LYS A 351 3.31 -7.62 12.55
CA LYS A 351 2.78 -8.66 11.65
C LYS A 351 3.87 -9.37 10.87
N MET A 352 4.89 -8.65 10.39
CA MET A 352 6.06 -9.28 9.74
C MET A 352 6.79 -10.24 10.69
N LEU A 353 6.96 -9.85 11.97
CA LEU A 353 7.63 -10.67 13.00
C LEU A 353 6.80 -11.85 13.51
N ASP A 354 5.48 -11.68 13.57
CA ASP A 354 4.54 -12.77 13.90
C ASP A 354 4.37 -13.74 12.73
N GLY A 355 4.64 -13.26 11.51
CA GLY A 355 4.73 -14.04 10.30
C GLY A 355 5.89 -15.02 10.32
N LYS A 356 5.87 -15.94 9.36
CA LYS A 356 6.85 -17.03 9.26
C LYS A 356 7.90 -16.78 8.17
N ALA A 357 7.70 -15.74 7.37
CA ALA A 357 8.69 -15.24 6.41
C ALA A 357 9.96 -14.80 7.14
N THR A 358 11.11 -15.13 6.57
CA THR A 358 12.38 -14.80 7.23
C THR A 358 12.68 -13.32 7.03
N LEU A 359 12.90 -12.59 8.13
CA LEU A 359 13.36 -11.21 8.08
C LEU A 359 14.53 -10.96 9.03
N THR A 360 15.37 -10.00 8.67
CA THR A 360 16.42 -9.47 9.54
C THR A 360 16.02 -8.08 9.99
N VAL A 361 15.91 -7.87 11.31
CA VAL A 361 15.69 -6.54 11.89
C VAL A 361 17.04 -5.93 12.25
N ILE A 362 17.30 -4.71 11.79
CA ILE A 362 18.59 -4.03 11.94
C ILE A 362 18.41 -2.74 12.73
N ASP A 363 19.12 -2.66 13.85
CA ASP A 363 19.26 -1.43 14.61
C ASP A 363 20.37 -0.56 14.02
N ALA A 364 20.00 0.58 13.45
CA ALA A 364 20.94 1.52 12.84
C ALA A 364 21.53 2.54 13.85
N ARG A 365 21.17 2.44 15.13
CA ARG A 365 21.61 3.35 16.21
C ARG A 365 23.05 3.06 16.64
N ASN A 366 23.57 3.87 17.55
CA ASN A 366 24.91 3.67 18.09
C ASN A 366 24.93 2.42 19.00
N PRO A 367 26.09 1.77 19.20
CA PRO A 367 26.21 0.57 20.04
C PRO A 367 25.64 0.73 21.45
N GLU A 368 25.82 1.90 22.07
CA GLU A 368 25.35 2.17 23.43
C GLU A 368 23.82 2.18 23.50
N GLU A 369 23.16 2.76 22.49
CA GLU A 369 21.69 2.80 22.38
C GLU A 369 21.11 1.39 22.16
N TYR A 370 21.82 0.54 21.41
CA TYR A 370 21.45 -0.85 21.19
C TYR A 370 21.64 -1.69 22.46
N GLN A 371 22.76 -1.51 23.17
CA GLN A 371 23.04 -2.23 24.43
C GLN A 371 22.06 -1.87 25.54
N GLU A 372 21.60 -0.61 25.60
CA GLU A 372 20.58 -0.18 26.56
C GLU A 372 19.25 -0.89 26.31
N VAL A 373 18.71 -0.82 25.09
CA VAL A 373 17.45 -1.47 24.73
C VAL A 373 17.31 -1.60 23.23
N HIS A 374 16.84 -2.73 22.70
CA HIS A 374 16.60 -2.91 21.26
C HIS A 374 15.41 -3.86 20.99
N ILE A 375 14.87 -3.85 19.76
CA ILE A 375 13.83 -4.79 19.35
C ILE A 375 14.38 -6.20 19.51
N LYS A 376 13.63 -7.08 20.20
CA LYS A 376 14.09 -8.45 20.46
C LYS A 376 14.43 -9.17 19.14
N GLY A 377 15.65 -9.70 19.04
CA GLY A 377 16.16 -10.40 17.85
C GLY A 377 16.81 -9.50 16.79
N ALA A 378 16.83 -8.19 16.98
CA ALA A 378 17.52 -7.28 16.07
C ALA A 378 19.06 -7.41 16.17
N ILE A 379 19.74 -7.28 15.02
CA ILE A 379 21.20 -7.16 14.96
C ILE A 379 21.63 -5.69 14.97
N SER A 380 22.79 -5.39 15.54
CA SER A 380 23.34 -4.03 15.57
C SER A 380 24.22 -3.78 14.34
N ILE A 381 23.82 -2.82 13.49
CA ILE A 381 24.66 -2.29 12.41
C ILE A 381 24.61 -0.76 12.47
N PRO A 382 25.42 -0.14 13.37
CA PRO A 382 25.45 1.30 13.52
C PRO A 382 25.86 1.98 12.21
N VAL A 383 25.06 2.93 11.74
CA VAL A 383 25.35 3.58 10.44
C VAL A 383 26.70 4.31 10.41
N LYS A 384 27.17 4.82 11.56
CA LYS A 384 28.50 5.44 11.71
C LYS A 384 29.66 4.43 11.61
N GLN A 385 29.40 3.14 11.84
CA GLN A 385 30.38 2.06 11.83
C GLN A 385 30.04 0.97 10.79
N TRP A 386 29.29 1.33 9.75
CA TRP A 386 28.79 0.41 8.72
C TRP A 386 29.86 -0.54 8.20
N ASP A 387 31.02 -0.04 7.79
CA ASP A 387 32.07 -0.84 7.15
C ASP A 387 32.61 -1.95 8.07
N LYS A 388 32.50 -1.77 9.39
CA LYS A 388 32.87 -2.76 10.39
C LYS A 388 31.80 -3.83 10.60
N PHE A 389 30.52 -3.49 10.46
CA PHE A 389 29.40 -4.33 10.91
C PHE A 389 28.50 -4.85 9.79
N ALA A 390 28.60 -4.31 8.57
CA ALA A 390 27.74 -4.68 7.44
C ALA A 390 27.92 -6.14 6.99
N GLY A 391 29.05 -6.78 7.32
CA GLY A 391 29.27 -8.21 7.09
C GLY A 391 28.32 -9.14 7.85
N GLN A 392 27.53 -8.62 8.79
CA GLN A 392 26.47 -9.36 9.48
C GLN A 392 25.17 -9.46 8.67
N LEU A 393 25.01 -8.68 7.60
CA LEU A 393 23.83 -8.78 6.75
C LEU A 393 23.79 -10.15 6.05
N PRO A 394 22.59 -10.69 5.76
CA PRO A 394 22.45 -11.95 5.03
C PRO A 394 23.18 -11.92 3.68
N ALA A 395 23.79 -13.04 3.29
CA ALA A 395 24.47 -13.15 1.99
C ALA A 395 23.49 -13.01 0.81
N GLU A 396 22.24 -13.47 0.99
CA GLU A 396 21.18 -13.39 0.00
C GLU A 396 20.67 -11.94 -0.15
N LYS A 397 20.76 -11.39 -1.36
CA LYS A 397 20.37 -10.00 -1.65
C LYS A 397 18.86 -9.74 -1.62
N SER A 398 18.07 -10.81 -1.80
CA SER A 398 16.61 -10.82 -1.63
C SER A 398 16.14 -11.07 -0.20
N ALA A 399 17.06 -11.13 0.77
CA ALA A 399 16.69 -11.22 2.18
C ALA A 399 15.91 -9.98 2.61
N ARG A 400 14.82 -10.19 3.37
CA ARG A 400 13.97 -9.11 3.87
C ARG A 400 14.68 -8.37 5.00
N LEU A 401 15.04 -7.12 4.80
CA LEU A 401 15.75 -6.29 5.78
C LEU A 401 14.84 -5.19 6.31
N VAL A 402 14.71 -5.05 7.63
CA VAL A 402 13.97 -3.94 8.26
C VAL A 402 14.91 -3.10 9.11
N PHE A 403 15.18 -1.88 8.70
CA PHE A 403 16.02 -0.93 9.44
C PHE A 403 15.17 -0.05 10.35
N TYR A 404 15.60 0.15 11.60
CA TYR A 404 14.97 1.11 12.50
C TYR A 404 16.00 1.99 13.22
N CYS A 405 15.52 3.10 13.78
CA CYS A 405 16.29 3.90 14.72
C CYS A 405 15.38 4.59 15.76
N ASN A 406 15.67 5.81 16.20
CA ASN A 406 14.89 6.54 17.22
C ASN A 406 13.68 7.30 16.64
N GLY A 407 12.99 6.71 15.67
CA GLY A 407 11.75 7.23 15.11
C GLY A 407 11.88 8.23 13.96
N SER A 408 10.77 8.89 13.63
CA SER A 408 10.56 9.54 12.32
C SER A 408 11.54 10.69 12.02
N LYS A 409 12.00 11.38 13.06
CA LYS A 409 12.97 12.50 12.98
C LYS A 409 14.43 12.01 12.99
N CYS A 410 14.67 10.72 13.17
CA CYS A 410 16.00 10.12 13.12
C CYS A 410 16.35 9.65 11.69
N GLY A 411 17.47 10.14 11.15
CA GLY A 411 17.92 9.78 9.79
C GLY A 411 18.82 8.54 9.70
N LYS A 412 19.10 7.84 10.81
CA LYS A 412 20.09 6.74 10.84
C LYS A 412 19.61 5.52 10.04
N SER A 413 18.36 5.10 10.23
CA SER A 413 17.77 3.97 9.49
C SER A 413 17.70 4.25 7.99
N LYS A 414 17.32 5.46 7.58
CA LYS A 414 17.33 5.89 6.16
C LYS A 414 18.71 5.80 5.53
N LYS A 415 19.74 6.28 6.22
CA LYS A 415 21.13 6.21 5.74
C LYS A 415 21.64 4.77 5.68
N ALA A 416 21.30 3.92 6.65
CA ALA A 416 21.68 2.51 6.65
C ALA A 416 20.97 1.72 5.53
N ALA A 417 19.66 1.92 5.37
CA ALA A 417 18.87 1.33 4.29
C ALA A 417 19.42 1.73 2.90
N ALA A 418 19.75 3.00 2.70
CA ALA A 418 20.36 3.46 1.44
C ALA A 418 21.72 2.75 1.15
N ARG A 419 22.53 2.48 2.18
CA ARG A 419 23.76 1.70 2.02
C ARG A 419 23.50 0.23 1.69
N ALA A 420 22.45 -0.37 2.26
CA ALA A 420 22.03 -1.72 1.90
C ALA A 420 21.57 -1.79 0.43
N ILE A 421 20.72 -0.86 0.00
CA ILE A 421 20.27 -0.76 -1.40
C ILE A 421 21.47 -0.59 -2.35
N ALA A 422 22.40 0.29 -2.02
CA ALA A 422 23.64 0.47 -2.80
C ALA A 422 24.52 -0.80 -2.84
N ALA A 423 24.41 -1.66 -1.82
CA ALA A 423 25.08 -2.97 -1.76
C ALA A 423 24.28 -4.10 -2.45
N GLY A 424 23.21 -3.76 -3.17
CA GLY A 424 22.43 -4.66 -4.02
C GLY A 424 21.24 -5.35 -3.34
N TYR A 425 20.88 -4.98 -2.10
CA TYR A 425 19.68 -5.53 -1.46
C TYR A 425 18.42 -4.89 -2.07
N ASP A 426 17.46 -5.72 -2.48
CA ASP A 426 16.24 -5.28 -3.17
C ASP A 426 14.96 -5.34 -2.30
N ASN A 427 15.06 -5.97 -1.12
CA ASN A 427 13.95 -6.19 -0.20
C ASN A 427 14.16 -5.43 1.14
N VAL A 428 14.26 -4.11 1.04
CA VAL A 428 14.64 -3.22 2.15
C VAL A 428 13.45 -2.41 2.65
N PHE A 429 13.24 -2.42 3.96
CA PHE A 429 12.20 -1.66 4.65
C PHE A 429 12.79 -0.75 5.72
N ILE A 430 12.07 0.32 6.03
CA ILE A 430 12.33 1.19 7.18
C ILE A 430 11.13 1.19 8.11
N TYR A 431 11.36 0.77 9.35
CA TYR A 431 10.42 1.01 10.44
C TYR A 431 10.57 2.45 10.92
N ALA A 432 9.68 3.31 10.43
CA ALA A 432 9.82 4.77 10.55
C ALA A 432 9.51 5.29 11.96
N GLU A 433 8.68 4.59 12.73
CA GLU A 433 8.27 5.01 14.07
C GLU A 433 9.33 4.68 15.14
N GLY A 434 10.16 3.66 14.89
CA GLY A 434 11.37 3.36 15.64
C GLY A 434 11.14 2.91 17.09
N MET A 435 12.24 2.80 17.85
CA MET A 435 12.20 2.30 19.24
C MET A 435 11.21 3.00 20.17
N PRO A 436 11.04 4.34 20.15
CA PRO A 436 10.12 5.00 21.08
C PRO A 436 8.69 4.45 20.99
N VAL A 437 8.17 4.27 19.77
CA VAL A 437 6.81 3.75 19.57
C VAL A 437 6.75 2.25 19.86
N TRP A 438 7.79 1.50 19.50
CA TRP A 438 7.90 0.07 19.84
C TRP A 438 7.81 -0.19 21.35
N GLU A 439 8.55 0.60 22.13
CA GLU A 439 8.56 0.56 23.60
C GLU A 439 7.22 1.02 24.19
N GLU A 440 6.63 2.09 23.65
CA GLU A 440 5.32 2.61 24.07
C GLU A 440 4.21 1.57 23.91
N LYS A 441 4.25 0.79 22.83
CA LYS A 441 3.31 -0.32 22.57
C LYS A 441 3.58 -1.56 23.43
N GLY A 442 4.63 -1.55 24.27
CA GLY A 442 4.96 -2.67 25.16
C GLY A 442 5.38 -3.93 24.39
N LEU A 443 5.89 -3.77 23.16
CA LEU A 443 6.29 -4.89 22.32
C LEU A 443 7.63 -5.49 22.78
N PRO A 444 7.94 -6.74 22.42
CA PRO A 444 9.14 -7.43 22.91
C PRO A 444 10.45 -6.67 22.61
N ILE A 445 11.22 -6.44 23.66
CA ILE A 445 12.56 -5.83 23.62
C ILE A 445 13.59 -6.75 24.29
N TYR A 446 14.86 -6.57 23.94
CA TYR A 446 15.95 -6.91 24.84
C TYR A 446 16.31 -5.66 25.64
N ALA A 447 16.37 -5.80 26.96
CA ALA A 447 16.74 -4.73 27.89
C ALA A 447 18.14 -5.03 28.46
N GLY A 448 19.05 -4.09 28.33
CA GLY A 448 20.37 -4.14 28.95
C GLY A 448 20.30 -3.99 30.47
N PRO A 449 21.41 -4.23 31.18
CA PRO A 449 21.48 -4.15 32.63
C PRO A 449 21.12 -2.76 33.17
N ASP A 450 21.41 -1.71 32.41
CA ASP A 450 21.14 -0.31 32.77
C ASP A 450 19.80 0.21 32.22
N TYR A 451 18.98 -0.66 31.61
CA TYR A 451 17.67 -0.26 31.11
C TYR A 451 16.74 0.09 32.26
N GLU A 452 16.15 1.27 32.20
CA GLU A 452 14.98 1.58 33.02
C GLU A 452 13.86 2.01 32.08
N LYS A 453 12.64 1.59 32.43
CA LYS A 453 11.45 1.89 31.63
C LYS A 453 11.38 3.37 31.32
N ARG A 454 11.04 3.68 30.06
CA ARG A 454 10.95 5.07 29.66
C ARG A 454 9.97 5.85 30.52
N ILE A 455 10.44 6.98 31.03
CA ILE A 455 9.59 8.00 31.65
C ILE A 455 8.99 8.92 30.57
N GLU A 456 7.80 9.45 30.84
CA GLU A 456 7.24 10.54 30.07
C GLU A 456 7.99 11.84 30.43
N THR A 457 8.49 12.54 29.41
CA THR A 457 9.16 13.84 29.57
C THR A 457 8.15 14.96 29.41
N THR A 458 8.22 15.99 30.24
CA THR A 458 7.46 17.22 30.01
C THR A 458 7.98 17.93 28.77
N LYS A 459 7.22 17.94 27.67
CA LYS A 459 7.61 18.62 26.43
C LYS A 459 7.35 20.12 26.53
N ILE A 460 8.13 20.92 25.81
CA ILE A 460 7.84 22.33 25.57
C ILE A 460 7.74 22.58 24.06
N ALA A 461 6.68 23.28 23.64
CA ALA A 461 6.46 23.59 22.23
C ALA A 461 7.41 24.70 21.75
N PRO A 462 7.80 24.74 20.45
CA PRO A 462 8.71 25.76 19.94
C PRO A 462 8.27 27.20 20.25
N ALA A 463 6.99 27.53 20.03
CA ALA A 463 6.45 28.87 20.28
C ALA A 463 6.48 29.25 21.77
N GLU A 464 6.24 28.29 22.66
CA GLU A 464 6.30 28.50 24.10
C GLU A 464 7.73 28.74 24.57
N LEU A 465 8.68 27.91 24.11
CA LEU A 465 10.10 28.09 24.40
C LEU A 465 10.62 29.45 23.89
N GLN A 466 10.22 29.85 22.67
CA GLN A 466 10.55 31.17 22.13
C GLN A 466 10.03 32.30 23.00
N SER A 467 8.79 32.18 23.52
CA SER A 467 8.23 33.19 24.42
C SER A 467 9.01 33.27 25.74
N LEU A 468 9.46 32.14 26.29
CA LEU A 468 10.28 32.14 27.50
C LEU A 468 11.64 32.82 27.25
N ILE A 469 12.29 32.52 26.12
CA ILE A 469 13.55 33.16 25.71
C ILE A 469 13.34 34.68 25.55
N ASN A 470 12.33 35.10 24.78
CA ASN A 470 12.06 36.52 24.48
C ASN A 470 11.66 37.33 25.71
N SER A 471 11.09 36.71 26.73
CA SER A 471 10.75 37.39 27.98
C SER A 471 11.97 37.68 28.86
N GLY A 472 13.17 37.22 28.46
CA GLY A 472 14.39 37.38 29.25
C GLY A 472 14.32 36.63 30.58
N ALA A 473 13.62 35.49 30.60
CA ALA A 473 13.40 34.71 31.80
C ALA A 473 14.74 34.30 32.44
N THR A 474 15.13 34.98 33.52
CA THR A 474 16.38 34.71 34.26
C THR A 474 16.41 33.33 34.91
N ASN A 475 15.24 32.70 35.01
CA ASN A 475 15.00 31.39 35.58
C ASN A 475 14.95 30.26 34.53
N LEU A 476 15.45 30.47 33.31
CA LEU A 476 15.53 29.48 32.24
C LEU A 476 16.99 29.13 31.91
N THR A 477 17.26 27.88 31.57
CA THR A 477 18.52 27.47 30.93
C THR A 477 18.22 26.49 29.80
N VAL A 478 18.57 26.86 28.58
CA VAL A 478 18.40 26.02 27.39
C VAL A 478 19.71 25.28 27.13
N VAL A 479 19.65 23.96 27.01
CA VAL A 479 20.83 23.10 26.90
C VAL A 479 20.76 22.26 25.63
N ASP A 480 21.70 22.51 24.72
CA ASP A 480 21.90 21.68 23.55
C ASP A 480 22.80 20.49 23.90
N VAL A 481 22.27 19.27 23.76
CA VAL A 481 23.00 18.04 24.07
C VAL A 481 23.55 17.32 22.83
N ARG A 482 23.56 18.00 21.68
CA ARG A 482 24.23 17.55 20.46
C ARG A 482 25.75 17.71 20.56
N ASP A 483 26.45 17.14 19.57
CA ASP A 483 27.91 17.24 19.47
C ASP A 483 28.30 18.71 19.15
N PRO A 484 29.47 19.21 19.59
CA PRO A 484 29.86 20.62 19.43
C PRO A 484 29.80 21.14 17.99
N GLU A 485 30.10 20.27 17.01
CA GLU A 485 30.03 20.61 15.59
C GLU A 485 28.59 20.85 15.12
N GLU A 486 27.61 20.11 15.66
CA GLU A 486 26.19 20.33 15.38
C GLU A 486 25.67 21.62 16.03
N PHE A 487 26.20 21.99 17.19
CA PHE A 487 25.88 23.23 17.89
C PHE A 487 26.38 24.44 17.11
N GLN A 488 27.66 24.45 16.71
CA GLN A 488 28.27 25.51 15.90
C GLN A 488 27.63 25.68 14.51
N ALA A 489 27.13 24.59 13.92
CA ALA A 489 26.42 24.67 12.65
C ALA A 489 25.07 25.43 12.75
N GLY A 490 24.51 25.51 13.96
CA GLY A 490 23.30 26.24 14.27
C GLY A 490 22.58 25.68 15.49
N HIS A 491 22.21 26.53 16.45
CA HIS A 491 21.53 26.17 17.71
C HIS A 491 20.41 27.17 18.10
N ILE A 492 19.53 26.75 19.03
CA ILE A 492 18.52 27.63 19.63
C ILE A 492 19.22 28.81 20.34
N PRO A 493 18.74 30.06 20.21
CA PRO A 493 19.35 31.22 20.86
C PRO A 493 19.56 31.05 22.37
N ASP A 494 20.65 31.61 22.88
CA ASP A 494 21.08 31.58 24.29
C ASP A 494 21.33 30.16 24.86
N ALA A 495 21.34 29.12 24.01
CA ALA A 495 21.58 27.76 24.46
C ALA A 495 23.06 27.54 24.82
N ILE A 496 23.31 26.81 25.91
CA ILE A 496 24.64 26.28 26.22
C ILE A 496 24.80 24.87 25.66
N ASN A 497 25.98 24.54 25.16
CA ASN A 497 26.27 23.18 24.67
C ASN A 497 26.85 22.31 25.78
N ILE A 498 26.10 21.27 26.18
CA ILE A 498 26.57 20.22 27.08
C ILE A 498 26.29 18.89 26.37
N PRO A 499 27.23 18.34 25.59
CA PRO A 499 27.01 17.12 24.84
C PRO A 499 26.54 15.96 25.71
N VAL A 500 25.68 15.10 25.15
CA VAL A 500 25.18 13.93 25.88
C VAL A 500 26.31 13.00 26.35
N ALA A 501 27.41 12.94 25.58
CA ALA A 501 28.64 12.28 25.98
C ALA A 501 29.34 13.10 27.08
N GLY A 502 29.38 12.56 28.31
CA GLY A 502 29.91 13.28 29.47
C GLY A 502 28.90 14.20 30.17
N PHE A 503 27.62 14.16 29.78
CA PHE A 503 26.58 15.03 30.32
C PHE A 503 26.47 15.00 31.85
N ALA A 504 26.72 13.85 32.49
CA ALA A 504 26.69 13.73 33.94
C ALA A 504 27.60 14.74 34.64
N ALA A 505 28.87 14.82 34.23
CA ALA A 505 29.83 15.77 34.78
C ALA A 505 29.55 17.20 34.27
N GLY A 506 29.23 17.34 32.98
CA GLY A 506 28.93 18.65 32.40
C GLY A 506 27.69 19.33 33.00
N SER A 507 26.71 18.55 33.47
CA SER A 507 25.47 19.05 34.05
C SER A 507 25.62 19.65 35.44
N GLU A 508 26.79 19.54 36.09
CA GLU A 508 27.04 20.14 37.40
C GLU A 508 27.06 21.68 37.37
N VAL A 509 27.26 22.29 36.19
CA VAL A 509 27.19 23.74 36.00
C VAL A 509 25.75 24.28 35.98
N LEU A 510 24.76 23.39 35.87
CA LEU A 510 23.35 23.78 35.77
C LEU A 510 22.79 24.12 37.16
N ASP A 511 21.97 25.16 37.21
CA ASP A 511 21.30 25.60 38.42
C ASP A 511 20.02 24.78 38.64
N LYS A 512 19.92 24.07 39.77
CA LYS A 512 18.77 23.22 40.11
C LYS A 512 17.47 23.99 40.37
N GLU A 513 17.55 25.29 40.68
CA GLU A 513 16.36 26.12 40.94
C GLU A 513 15.68 26.59 39.63
N LYS A 514 16.46 26.61 38.54
CA LYS A 514 16.04 27.05 37.21
C LYS A 514 15.26 25.98 36.46
N GLN A 515 14.42 26.45 35.55
CA GLN A 515 13.83 25.59 34.53
C GLN A 515 14.88 25.22 33.50
N ILE A 516 15.13 23.92 33.33
CA ILE A 516 16.12 23.40 32.38
C ILE A 516 15.40 22.81 31.17
N VAL A 517 15.69 23.36 29.98
CA VAL A 517 15.16 22.84 28.71
C VAL A 517 16.29 22.14 27.96
N VAL A 518 16.30 20.81 27.99
CA VAL A 518 17.26 20.02 27.19
C VAL A 518 16.71 19.74 25.81
N TYR A 519 17.54 19.89 24.78
CA TYR A 519 17.14 19.58 23.42
C TYR A 519 18.25 18.93 22.61
N CYS A 520 17.84 18.19 21.59
CA CYS A 520 18.72 17.74 20.53
C CYS A 520 17.95 17.75 19.21
N ASN A 521 18.51 17.21 18.13
CA ASN A 521 17.86 17.29 16.82
C ASN A 521 16.48 16.59 16.79
N SER A 522 16.36 15.39 17.36
CA SER A 522 15.19 14.52 17.20
C SER A 522 14.63 13.95 18.51
N GLY A 523 15.09 14.44 19.67
CA GLY A 523 14.61 14.02 20.99
C GLY A 523 15.37 12.86 21.66
N GLY A 524 16.10 12.00 20.95
CA GLY A 524 16.77 10.85 21.56
C GLY A 524 17.83 11.23 22.60
N ARG A 525 18.78 12.10 22.23
CA ARG A 525 19.85 12.54 23.17
C ARG A 525 19.32 13.40 24.32
N SER A 526 18.34 14.28 24.06
CA SER A 526 17.76 15.12 25.11
C SER A 526 16.89 14.34 26.07
N TYR A 527 16.36 13.19 25.66
CA TYR A 527 15.68 12.26 26.55
C TYR A 527 16.64 11.68 27.60
N ASN A 528 17.83 11.24 27.17
CA ASN A 528 18.85 10.72 28.09
C ASN A 528 19.36 11.81 29.04
N ALA A 529 19.55 13.02 28.53
CA ALA A 529 19.89 14.18 29.35
C ALA A 529 18.78 14.48 30.38
N TYR A 530 17.51 14.49 29.97
CA TYR A 530 16.36 14.70 30.85
C TYR A 530 16.34 13.68 31.99
N ARG A 531 16.48 12.38 31.68
CA ARG A 531 16.55 11.32 32.71
C ARG A 531 17.71 11.51 33.66
N LYS A 532 18.88 11.90 33.14
CA LYS A 532 20.05 12.14 33.98
C LYS A 532 19.81 13.31 34.92
N LEU A 533 19.24 14.42 34.45
CA LEU A 533 18.84 15.55 35.29
C LEU A 533 17.85 15.11 36.36
N GLN A 534 16.83 14.33 36.01
CA GLN A 534 15.86 13.83 36.99
C GLN A 534 16.53 12.99 38.09
N LYS A 535 17.45 12.08 37.73
CA LYS A 535 18.23 11.28 38.70
C LYS A 535 19.16 12.13 39.58
N LEU A 536 19.63 13.26 39.07
CA LEU A 536 20.46 14.21 39.81
C LEU A 536 19.63 15.18 40.68
N GLY A 537 18.30 15.02 40.71
CA GLY A 537 17.40 15.81 41.55
C GLY A 537 17.01 17.17 40.95
N TYR A 538 17.07 17.32 39.63
CA TYR A 538 16.47 18.48 38.96
C TYR A 538 14.96 18.24 38.81
N GLU A 539 14.14 19.20 39.23
CA GLU A 539 12.68 19.04 39.26
C GLU A 539 11.98 19.74 38.09
N LYS A 540 12.50 20.90 37.65
CA LYS A 540 11.89 21.73 36.59
C LYS A 540 12.55 21.47 35.24
N ILE A 541 12.35 20.27 34.69
CA ILE A 541 12.98 19.87 33.42
C ILE A 541 11.90 19.84 32.33
N ASN A 542 12.21 20.41 31.16
CA ASN A 542 11.45 20.22 29.94
C ASN A 542 12.34 19.69 28.82
N GLN A 543 11.71 19.10 27.81
CA GLN A 543 12.38 18.63 26.61
C GLN A 543 11.85 19.34 25.36
N ALA A 544 12.76 19.84 24.53
CA ALA A 544 12.45 20.39 23.21
C ALA A 544 13.10 19.57 22.07
N ILE A 545 12.67 19.84 20.84
CA ILE A 545 13.15 19.19 19.60
C ILE A 545 13.60 20.27 18.61
N PHE A 546 14.87 20.26 18.21
CA PHE A 546 15.43 21.28 17.31
C PHE A 546 14.90 21.19 15.88
N ALA A 547 14.51 19.99 15.41
CA ALA A 547 13.84 19.87 14.12
C ALA A 547 12.53 20.68 14.09
N ASP A 548 11.74 20.63 15.17
CA ASP A 548 10.44 21.31 15.28
C ASP A 548 10.63 22.82 15.40
N TRP A 549 11.67 23.24 16.11
CA TRP A 549 12.10 24.64 16.17
C TRP A 549 12.39 25.21 14.78
N ARG A 550 13.15 24.46 13.95
CA ARG A 550 13.48 24.88 12.58
C ARG A 550 12.27 24.83 11.66
N GLU A 551 11.42 23.83 11.80
CA GLU A 551 10.18 23.70 11.02
C GLU A 551 9.21 24.86 11.30
N ALA A 552 9.17 25.33 12.56
CA ALA A 552 8.42 26.53 12.95
C ALA A 552 9.04 27.85 12.44
N GLY A 553 10.18 27.81 11.74
CA GLY A 553 10.83 29.00 11.18
C GLY A 553 11.45 29.93 12.23
N LEU A 554 11.78 29.42 13.42
CA LEU A 554 12.29 30.22 14.52
C LEU A 554 13.80 30.52 14.40
N PRO A 555 14.31 31.60 15.01
CA PRO A 555 15.71 32.05 14.91
C PRO A 555 16.72 31.00 15.38
N VAL A 556 17.91 31.01 14.78
CA VAL A 556 19.02 30.09 15.10
C VAL A 556 20.32 30.91 15.21
N GLU A 557 21.11 30.66 16.26
CA GLU A 557 22.44 31.24 16.47
C GLU A 557 23.52 30.31 15.91
N LYS A 558 24.67 30.87 15.54
CA LYS A 558 25.82 30.15 14.97
C LYS A 558 27.11 30.55 15.66
#